data_AF-A0A6A6VUN0-F1
#
_entry.id   AF-A0A6A6VUN0-F1
#
_cell.length_a   1.000
_cell.length_b   1.000
_cell.length_c   1.000
_cell.angle_alpha   90.00
_cell.angle_beta   90.00
_cell.angle_gamma   90.00
#
_symmetry.space_group_name_H-M   'P 1'
#
loop_
_entity.id
_entity.type
_entity.pdbx_description
1 polymer ?
#
loop_
_entity_poly.entity_id
_entity_poly.type
_entity_poly.pdbx_seq_one_letter_code
_entity_poly.pdbx_strand_id
1 'polypeptide(L)'
;MSKIGGTTTYPGGELWVPNNHPRQAARVVNSYENAFQYLEAIIDDVGPTSSCTRKEAFLKAGPTMPGALVIERAIEPKIFDEKKLGVWRKRPNRPPGRARPPLYTSEGSKALLSVATWGGNFQLLRIIARWIGRKLLVISIRRVISLRTGMALVRLLRNSNTNTSDGAVLEQSGRELIIRTRKSVILAVGGFAYNKDMRATYQPFFQASNEPAYGFFILFGRARPHLIIVDSSVERFMNEAQSYIYAAIPVWIIVDSQFIRERAIDTGFLFEGRTILELAQIVGVNVPGLNATILRFNQMARHGKDLDHNRGGNAYDRQFGDPLCKPIPNLGTIESAPFFALKIFPGDLGTKGGLYAAGNSSSSVIGRTYAGVASTLALAMTFAFLAAEHMSGANQA
;
A
#
# COMPACT_ATOMS: atom_id res chain seq x y z
N MET A 1 17.02 13.08 -16.99
CA MET A 1 16.69 11.73 -17.51
C MET A 1 15.33 11.30 -17.01
N SER A 2 14.46 10.87 -17.91
CA SER A 2 13.14 10.29 -17.60
C SER A 2 13.27 9.02 -16.75
N LYS A 3 12.37 8.89 -15.76
CA LYS A 3 12.33 7.77 -14.82
C LYS A 3 11.36 6.68 -15.29
N ILE A 4 11.50 5.47 -14.75
CA ILE A 4 10.61 4.33 -15.04
C ILE A 4 9.94 3.80 -13.76
N GLY A 5 8.75 3.21 -13.93
CA GLY A 5 8.04 2.43 -12.92
C GLY A 5 7.00 3.17 -12.08
N GLY A 6 6.86 4.49 -12.21
CA GLY A 6 5.76 5.25 -11.58
C GLY A 6 5.64 5.00 -10.07
N THR A 7 4.40 4.88 -9.58
CA THR A 7 4.10 4.56 -8.17
C THR A 7 4.53 3.14 -7.78
N THR A 8 4.64 2.19 -8.71
CA THR A 8 5.07 0.79 -8.45
C THR A 8 6.50 0.68 -7.91
N THR A 9 7.31 1.72 -8.03
CA THR A 9 8.66 1.76 -7.44
C THR A 9 8.69 2.12 -5.95
N TYR A 10 7.57 2.58 -5.40
CA TYR A 10 7.45 2.99 -4.00
C TYR A 10 7.02 1.88 -3.02
N PRO A 11 6.27 0.84 -3.39
CA PRO A 11 5.96 -0.30 -2.52
C PRO A 11 7.17 -1.15 -2.12
N GLY A 12 7.00 -2.02 -1.11
CA GLY A 12 8.02 -2.94 -0.59
C GLY A 12 8.39 -4.11 -1.52
N GLY A 13 7.61 -4.32 -2.60
CA GLY A 13 7.86 -5.36 -3.61
C GLY A 13 7.04 -6.64 -3.44
N GLU A 14 6.24 -6.76 -2.38
CA GLU A 14 5.31 -7.87 -2.20
C GLU A 14 4.13 -7.80 -3.18
N LEU A 15 3.59 -8.97 -3.52
CA LEU A 15 2.36 -9.14 -4.29
C LEU A 15 1.49 -10.17 -3.55
N TRP A 16 0.33 -9.74 -3.06
CA TRP A 16 -0.64 -10.68 -2.52
C TRP A 16 -1.25 -11.52 -3.65
N VAL A 17 -0.85 -12.79 -3.73
CA VAL A 17 -1.36 -13.76 -4.70
C VAL A 17 -1.86 -14.96 -3.91
N PRO A 18 -3.16 -15.01 -3.58
CA PRO A 18 -3.75 -16.12 -2.84
C PRO A 18 -3.70 -17.40 -3.68
N ASN A 19 -3.95 -18.56 -3.06
CA ASN A 19 -3.78 -19.87 -3.71
C ASN A 19 -2.36 -20.12 -4.26
N ASN A 20 -1.36 -19.47 -3.68
CA ASN A 20 0.04 -19.71 -3.98
C ASN A 20 0.63 -20.66 -2.92
N HIS A 21 1.18 -21.81 -3.35
CA HIS A 21 1.77 -22.79 -2.46
C HIS A 21 3.29 -22.57 -2.37
N PRO A 22 3.85 -22.16 -1.22
CA PRO A 22 5.29 -22.31 -1.04
C PRO A 22 5.60 -23.80 -1.10
N ARG A 23 6.64 -24.19 -1.85
CA ARG A 23 7.14 -25.57 -1.84
C ARG A 23 7.28 -26.06 -0.40
N GLN A 24 6.34 -26.89 0.06
CA GLN A 24 6.37 -27.79 1.23
C GLN A 24 6.72 -27.24 2.63
N ALA A 25 7.16 -25.99 2.81
CA ALA A 25 7.77 -25.54 4.06
C ALA A 25 6.82 -24.89 5.10
N ALA A 26 5.60 -24.50 4.71
CA ALA A 26 4.65 -23.88 5.63
C ALA A 26 3.40 -24.77 5.76
N ARG A 27 3.05 -25.18 6.99
CA ARG A 27 1.83 -25.94 7.33
C ARG A 27 0.52 -25.14 7.11
N VAL A 28 0.52 -24.15 6.22
CA VAL A 28 -0.63 -23.30 5.92
C VAL A 28 -1.46 -23.98 4.86
N VAL A 29 -2.67 -24.41 5.23
CA VAL A 29 -3.69 -24.84 4.27
C VAL A 29 -4.10 -23.61 3.45
N ASN A 30 -3.63 -23.55 2.21
CA ASN A 30 -4.00 -22.56 1.21
C ASN A 30 -4.61 -23.36 0.07
N SER A 31 -5.86 -23.11 -0.29
CA SER A 31 -6.52 -23.78 -1.41
C SER A 31 -7.26 -22.74 -2.24
N TYR A 32 -7.59 -23.12 -3.48
CA TYR A 32 -8.42 -22.30 -4.35
C TYR A 32 -9.75 -21.95 -3.68
N GLU A 33 -10.39 -22.94 -3.04
CA GLU A 33 -11.70 -22.81 -2.41
C GLU A 33 -11.65 -21.80 -1.25
N ASN A 34 -10.65 -21.91 -0.37
CA ASN A 34 -10.47 -20.99 0.74
C ASN A 34 -10.18 -19.56 0.26
N ALA A 35 -9.36 -19.42 -0.78
CA ALA A 35 -9.04 -18.12 -1.38
C ALA A 35 -10.28 -17.50 -2.05
N PHE A 36 -11.07 -18.32 -2.75
CA PHE A 36 -12.29 -17.89 -3.41
C PHE A 36 -13.35 -17.46 -2.40
N GLN A 37 -13.60 -18.28 -1.37
CA GLN A 37 -14.49 -17.90 -0.26
C GLN A 37 -14.06 -16.60 0.40
N TYR A 38 -12.75 -16.39 0.60
CA TYR A 38 -12.25 -15.14 1.14
C TYR A 38 -12.57 -13.95 0.23
N LEU A 39 -12.32 -14.07 -1.08
CA LEU A 39 -12.65 -13.02 -2.05
C LEU A 39 -14.15 -12.74 -2.14
N GLU A 40 -14.99 -13.77 -2.07
CA GLU A 40 -16.45 -13.62 -2.04
C GLU A 40 -16.93 -12.91 -0.77
N ALA A 41 -16.32 -13.21 0.38
CA ALA A 41 -16.70 -12.61 1.66
C ALA A 41 -16.35 -11.13 1.77
N ILE A 42 -15.32 -10.63 1.08
CA ILE A 42 -14.82 -9.26 1.26
C ILE A 42 -14.97 -8.37 0.02
N ILE A 43 -15.31 -8.93 -1.15
CA ILE A 43 -15.51 -8.13 -2.36
C ILE A 43 -17.00 -8.09 -2.63
N ASP A 44 -17.59 -6.95 -2.32
CA ASP A 44 -18.96 -6.62 -2.71
C ASP A 44 -19.14 -6.73 -4.23
N ASP A 45 -20.36 -7.10 -4.65
CA ASP A 45 -20.73 -6.98 -6.05
C ASP A 45 -20.87 -5.51 -6.45
N VAL A 46 -19.87 -5.01 -7.17
CA VAL A 46 -19.84 -3.68 -7.77
C VAL A 46 -19.99 -3.74 -9.30
N GLY A 47 -20.62 -4.82 -9.79
CA GLY A 47 -20.90 -5.04 -11.21
C GLY A 47 -19.82 -5.83 -11.93
N PRO A 48 -19.68 -5.68 -13.27
CA PRO A 48 -18.81 -6.52 -14.10
C PRO A 48 -17.34 -6.54 -13.69
N THR A 49 -16.88 -5.55 -12.93
CA THR A 49 -15.48 -5.48 -12.49
C THR A 49 -15.14 -6.50 -11.41
N SER A 50 -16.06 -6.76 -10.49
CA SER A 50 -15.94 -7.72 -9.39
C SER A 50 -16.61 -9.05 -9.72
N SER A 51 -16.78 -9.37 -11.00
CA SER A 51 -17.43 -10.61 -11.40
C SER A 51 -16.68 -11.84 -10.89
N CYS A 52 -17.44 -12.91 -10.62
CA CYS A 52 -16.88 -14.21 -10.26
C CYS A 52 -15.76 -14.64 -11.22
N THR A 53 -15.99 -14.53 -12.54
CA THR A 53 -15.00 -14.87 -13.58
C THR A 53 -13.68 -14.11 -13.42
N ARG A 54 -13.71 -12.83 -13.05
CA ARG A 54 -12.47 -12.06 -12.84
C ARG A 54 -11.77 -12.44 -11.54
N LYS A 55 -12.51 -12.76 -10.47
CA LYS A 55 -11.95 -13.32 -9.23
C LYS A 55 -11.28 -14.67 -9.51
N GLU A 56 -11.95 -15.57 -10.23
CA GLU A 56 -11.38 -16.86 -10.62
C GLU A 56 -10.11 -16.72 -11.48
N ALA A 57 -10.16 -15.86 -12.50
CA ALA A 57 -9.02 -15.62 -13.38
C ALA A 57 -7.80 -15.13 -12.57
N PHE A 58 -8.02 -14.29 -11.57
CA PHE A 58 -6.97 -13.84 -10.67
C PHE A 58 -6.39 -15.01 -9.85
N LEU A 59 -7.23 -15.84 -9.23
CA LEU A 59 -6.80 -16.99 -8.42
C LEU A 59 -6.08 -18.08 -9.21
N LYS A 60 -6.48 -18.30 -10.47
CA LYS A 60 -5.93 -19.34 -11.35
C LYS A 60 -4.61 -18.89 -11.99
N ALA A 61 -4.56 -17.65 -12.50
CA ALA A 61 -3.40 -17.18 -13.24
C ALA A 61 -2.26 -16.67 -12.34
N GLY A 62 -2.59 -16.06 -11.19
CA GLY A 62 -1.63 -15.47 -10.28
C GLY A 62 -0.46 -16.41 -9.90
N PRO A 63 -0.73 -17.64 -9.42
CA PRO A 63 0.31 -18.61 -9.04
C PRO A 63 1.22 -19.07 -10.19
N THR A 64 0.76 -18.94 -11.43
CA THR A 64 1.49 -19.43 -12.63
C THR A 64 2.47 -18.40 -13.22
N MET A 65 2.47 -17.15 -12.72
CA MET A 65 3.27 -16.07 -13.29
C MET A 65 4.79 -16.35 -13.17
N PRO A 66 5.57 -16.27 -14.27
CA PRO A 66 7.02 -16.51 -14.24
C PRO A 66 7.81 -15.53 -13.36
N GLY A 67 8.85 -16.03 -12.67
CA GLY A 67 9.79 -15.21 -11.90
C GLY A 67 9.41 -14.94 -10.45
N ALA A 68 8.25 -15.44 -10.01
CA ALA A 68 7.78 -15.44 -8.65
C ALA A 68 8.66 -16.30 -7.71
N LEU A 69 9.12 -15.74 -6.58
CA LEU A 69 9.42 -16.57 -5.40
C LEU A 69 8.13 -16.68 -4.59
N VAL A 70 7.74 -17.91 -4.27
CA VAL A 70 6.61 -18.12 -3.38
C VAL A 70 7.09 -17.96 -1.94
N ILE A 71 6.59 -16.94 -1.26
CA ILE A 71 6.77 -16.73 0.17
C ILE A 71 5.37 -16.68 0.76
N GLU A 72 4.95 -17.77 1.41
CA GLU A 72 3.62 -17.88 2.03
C GLU A 72 2.48 -17.62 1.02
N ARG A 73 1.50 -16.75 1.35
CA ARG A 73 0.39 -16.34 0.48
C ARG A 73 0.74 -15.17 -0.46
N ALA A 74 2.03 -14.86 -0.61
CA ALA A 74 2.52 -13.79 -1.44
C ALA A 74 3.52 -14.29 -2.48
N ILE A 75 3.63 -13.54 -3.58
CA ILE A 75 4.72 -13.62 -4.52
C ILE A 75 5.64 -12.43 -4.24
N GLU A 76 6.91 -12.71 -3.99
CA GLU A 76 7.93 -11.68 -3.94
C GLU A 76 8.95 -11.88 -5.09
N PRO A 77 9.44 -10.82 -5.70
CA PRO A 77 10.52 -10.90 -6.67
C PRO A 77 11.82 -11.29 -5.96
N LYS A 78 12.69 -12.02 -6.66
CA LYS A 78 14.05 -12.27 -6.18
C LYS A 78 14.77 -10.95 -5.99
N ILE A 79 15.40 -10.78 -4.83
CA ILE A 79 16.32 -9.68 -4.59
C ILE A 79 17.40 -9.68 -5.69
N PHE A 80 17.51 -8.57 -6.41
CA PHE A 80 18.32 -8.42 -7.62
C PHE A 80 19.49 -7.47 -7.38
N ASP A 81 20.68 -7.81 -7.88
CA ASP A 81 21.86 -6.94 -7.81
C ASP A 81 21.75 -5.80 -8.84
N GLU A 82 21.59 -4.56 -8.35
CA GLU A 82 21.40 -3.40 -9.23
C GLU A 82 22.61 -3.14 -10.15
N LYS A 83 23.80 -3.64 -9.81
CA LYS A 83 24.98 -3.50 -10.67
C LYS A 83 24.75 -4.14 -12.03
N LYS A 84 23.93 -5.20 -12.09
CA LYS A 84 23.54 -5.89 -13.33
C LYS A 84 22.66 -5.04 -14.25
N LEU A 85 22.11 -3.91 -13.77
CA LEU A 85 21.34 -2.99 -14.61
C LEU A 85 22.22 -2.12 -15.52
N GLY A 86 23.53 -2.02 -15.27
CA GLY A 86 24.44 -1.18 -16.05
C GLY A 86 23.92 0.26 -16.16
N VAL A 87 23.78 0.75 -17.39
CA VAL A 87 23.28 2.12 -17.70
C VAL A 87 21.86 2.38 -17.18
N TRP A 88 21.06 1.34 -16.93
CA TRP A 88 19.69 1.46 -16.45
C TRP A 88 19.60 1.75 -14.95
N ARG A 89 20.69 1.62 -14.20
CA ARG A 89 20.74 1.77 -12.75
C ARG A 89 20.19 3.10 -12.21
N LYS A 90 20.27 4.19 -12.99
CA LYS A 90 19.78 5.53 -12.60
C LYS A 90 18.33 5.82 -13.03
N ARG A 91 17.70 4.92 -13.79
CA ARG A 91 16.36 5.14 -14.38
C ARG A 91 15.17 4.80 -13.48
N PRO A 92 15.21 3.82 -12.56
CA PRO A 92 14.08 3.60 -11.65
C PRO A 92 13.70 4.89 -10.93
N ASN A 93 12.40 5.17 -10.88
CA ASN A 93 11.87 6.17 -9.97
C ASN A 93 12.16 5.68 -8.55
N ARG A 94 12.74 6.54 -7.71
CA ARG A 94 13.14 6.15 -6.35
C ARG A 94 12.48 7.13 -5.39
N PRO A 95 11.88 6.63 -4.29
CA PRO A 95 11.42 7.54 -3.26
C PRO A 95 12.58 8.41 -2.78
N PRO A 96 12.36 9.72 -2.58
CA PRO A 96 13.35 10.57 -1.94
C PRO A 96 13.62 10.06 -0.50
N GLY A 97 14.90 10.01 -0.09
CA GLY A 97 15.30 9.58 1.26
C GLY A 97 16.27 8.39 1.32
N ARG A 98 16.35 7.73 2.49
CA ARG A 98 17.30 6.63 2.76
C ARG A 98 17.04 5.40 1.88
N ALA A 99 18.12 4.77 1.44
CA ALA A 99 18.07 3.50 0.70
C ALA A 99 17.36 2.43 1.55
N ARG A 100 16.39 1.74 0.95
CA ARG A 100 15.66 0.68 1.66
C ARG A 100 16.52 -0.57 1.81
N PRO A 101 16.45 -1.26 2.96
CA PRO A 101 17.11 -2.53 3.12
C PRO A 101 16.48 -3.58 2.17
N PRO A 102 17.27 -4.51 1.62
CA PRO A 102 16.79 -5.61 0.80
C PRO A 102 16.20 -6.69 1.70
N LEU A 103 14.99 -6.44 2.17
CA LEU A 103 14.19 -7.32 3.01
C LEU A 103 12.97 -7.83 2.24
N TYR A 104 12.58 -9.06 2.52
CA TYR A 104 11.23 -9.55 2.18
C TYR A 104 10.23 -9.04 3.23
N THR A 105 8.94 -8.89 2.90
CA THR A 105 8.00 -8.25 3.84
C THR A 105 7.86 -9.03 5.15
N SER A 106 7.87 -10.38 5.08
CA SER A 106 7.84 -11.25 6.26
C SER A 106 9.07 -11.11 7.17
N GLU A 107 10.18 -10.60 6.63
CA GLU A 107 11.39 -10.30 7.38
C GLU A 107 11.32 -8.92 8.04
N GLY A 108 10.61 -7.97 7.43
CA GLY A 108 10.43 -6.61 7.96
C GLY A 108 9.68 -6.62 9.29
N SER A 109 8.56 -7.35 9.38
CA SER A 109 7.79 -7.50 10.63
C SER A 109 8.62 -8.17 11.73
N LYS A 110 9.42 -9.19 11.41
CA LYS A 110 10.32 -9.86 12.37
C LYS A 110 11.51 -8.99 12.77
N ALA A 111 12.04 -8.19 11.86
CA ALA A 111 13.13 -7.25 12.15
C ALA A 111 12.66 -6.09 13.05
N LEU A 112 11.40 -5.64 12.92
CA LEU A 112 10.79 -4.69 13.86
C LEU A 112 10.74 -5.24 15.30
N LEU A 113 10.63 -6.56 15.47
CA LEU A 113 10.67 -7.25 16.76
C LEU A 113 12.10 -7.49 17.31
N SER A 114 13.14 -7.04 16.61
CA SER A 114 14.54 -7.20 17.05
C SER A 114 14.84 -6.53 18.38
N VAL A 115 14.20 -5.40 18.65
CA VAL A 115 14.30 -4.68 19.93
C VAL A 115 13.70 -5.44 21.12
N ALA A 116 12.94 -6.52 20.88
CA ALA A 116 12.19 -7.24 21.91
C ALA A 116 12.43 -8.77 21.94
N THR A 117 13.07 -9.35 20.91
CA THR A 117 13.20 -10.82 20.79
C THR A 117 14.55 -11.24 20.21
N TRP A 118 15.11 -12.33 20.74
CA TRP A 118 16.33 -12.96 20.21
C TRP A 118 16.19 -13.37 18.74
N GLY A 119 15.01 -13.85 18.33
CA GLY A 119 14.72 -14.19 16.92
C GLY A 119 14.73 -12.98 15.98
N GLY A 120 14.26 -11.82 16.43
CA GLY A 120 14.30 -10.58 15.65
C GLY A 120 15.74 -10.08 15.44
N ASN A 121 16.62 -10.22 16.44
CA ASN A 121 18.04 -9.88 16.32
C ASN A 121 18.75 -10.74 15.26
N PHE A 122 18.48 -12.05 15.21
CA PHE A 122 19.05 -12.93 14.19
C PHE A 122 18.55 -12.56 12.78
N GLN A 123 17.27 -12.18 12.64
CA GLN A 123 16.73 -11.73 11.37
C GLN A 123 17.36 -10.40 10.91
N LEU A 124 17.60 -9.46 11.84
CA LEU A 124 18.27 -8.19 11.56
C LEU A 124 19.71 -8.42 11.09
N LEU A 125 20.47 -9.32 11.73
CA LEU A 125 21.81 -9.71 11.29
C LEU A 125 21.82 -10.28 9.86
N ARG A 126 20.83 -11.13 9.51
CA ARG A 126 20.69 -11.65 8.13
C ARG A 126 20.44 -10.54 7.11
N ILE A 127 19.64 -9.52 7.46
CA ILE A 127 19.40 -8.36 6.59
C ILE A 127 20.68 -7.54 6.43
N ILE A 128 21.39 -7.24 7.52
CA ILE A 128 22.66 -6.50 7.50
C ILE A 128 23.71 -7.25 6.66
N ALA A 129 23.83 -8.57 6.83
CA ALA A 129 24.76 -9.40 6.06
C ALA A 129 24.48 -9.37 4.55
N ARG A 130 23.21 -9.26 4.13
CA ARG A 130 22.87 -9.05 2.70
C ARG A 130 23.24 -7.67 2.19
N TRP A 131 23.30 -6.69 3.08
CA TRP A 131 23.56 -5.29 2.78
C TRP A 131 25.05 -5.01 2.62
N ILE A 132 25.91 -5.76 3.32
CA ILE A 132 27.36 -5.68 3.19
C ILE A 132 27.76 -6.04 1.74
N GLY A 133 28.26 -5.05 1.00
CA GLY A 133 28.90 -5.23 -0.31
C GLY A 133 27.97 -5.23 -1.54
N ARG A 134 26.64 -5.14 -1.39
CA ARG A 134 25.69 -5.18 -2.53
C ARG A 134 24.59 -4.13 -2.42
N LYS A 135 24.35 -3.37 -3.49
CA LYS A 135 23.14 -2.55 -3.64
C LYS A 135 22.08 -3.40 -4.34
N LEU A 136 21.04 -3.72 -3.61
CA LEU A 136 20.06 -4.72 -3.99
C LEU A 136 18.71 -4.04 -4.24
N LEU A 137 18.07 -4.39 -5.36
CA LEU A 137 16.76 -3.93 -5.80
C LEU A 137 15.77 -5.08 -5.66
N VAL A 138 14.57 -4.78 -5.16
CA VAL A 138 13.46 -5.74 -5.14
C VAL A 138 12.73 -5.74 -6.50
N ILE A 139 13.05 -4.84 -7.43
CA ILE A 139 12.47 -4.86 -8.77
C ILE A 139 13.37 -5.67 -9.70
N SER A 140 12.89 -6.83 -10.17
CA SER A 140 13.60 -7.65 -11.15
C SER A 140 13.05 -7.42 -12.56
N ILE A 141 13.78 -6.65 -13.35
CA ILE A 141 13.57 -6.60 -14.80
C ILE A 141 14.51 -7.65 -15.40
N ARG A 142 13.95 -8.82 -15.74
CA ARG A 142 14.76 -9.91 -16.33
C ARG A 142 15.04 -9.71 -17.81
N ARG A 143 14.07 -9.18 -18.56
CA ARG A 143 14.17 -9.01 -20.01
C ARG A 143 13.32 -7.82 -20.45
N VAL A 144 13.95 -6.88 -21.14
CA VAL A 144 13.28 -5.77 -21.83
C VAL A 144 13.61 -5.92 -23.29
N ILE A 145 12.60 -6.07 -24.14
CA ILE A 145 12.79 -6.14 -25.60
C ILE A 145 13.09 -4.74 -26.13
N SER A 146 12.27 -3.75 -25.74
CA SER A 146 12.49 -2.34 -26.07
C SER A 146 11.87 -1.47 -24.98
N LEU A 147 12.61 -0.45 -24.53
CA LEU A 147 12.12 0.55 -23.57
C LEU A 147 12.44 1.94 -24.08
N ARG A 148 11.37 2.68 -24.37
CA ARG A 148 11.43 4.09 -24.76
C ARG A 148 10.87 4.94 -23.64
N THR A 149 11.44 6.12 -23.45
CA THR A 149 11.09 7.03 -22.37
C THR A 149 10.96 8.45 -22.90
N GLY A 150 10.24 9.31 -22.19
CA GLY A 150 9.92 10.65 -22.70
C GLY A 150 8.94 10.61 -23.87
N MET A 151 8.03 9.63 -23.84
CA MET A 151 6.93 9.49 -24.80
C MET A 151 5.62 9.48 -24.03
N ALA A 152 4.66 10.30 -24.40
CA ALA A 152 3.33 10.37 -23.80
C ALA A 152 2.28 9.79 -24.73
N LEU A 153 1.33 9.00 -24.23
CA LEU A 153 0.21 8.50 -25.04
C LEU A 153 -0.78 9.64 -25.31
N VAL A 154 -1.06 9.89 -26.59
CA VAL A 154 -2.05 10.91 -27.02
C VAL A 154 -3.39 10.25 -27.34
N ARG A 155 -3.37 9.24 -28.22
CA ARG A 155 -4.59 8.52 -28.65
C ARG A 155 -4.26 7.11 -29.14
N LEU A 156 -5.25 6.21 -29.05
CA LEU A 156 -5.19 4.90 -29.69
C LEU A 156 -5.58 5.02 -31.17
N LEU A 157 -4.94 4.21 -32.02
CA LEU A 157 -5.34 4.05 -33.40
C LEU A 157 -6.37 2.92 -33.46
N ARG A 158 -7.59 3.24 -33.91
CA ARG A 158 -8.69 2.28 -34.03
C ARG A 158 -8.95 1.97 -35.49
N ASN A 159 -9.04 0.68 -35.80
CA ASN A 159 -9.54 0.21 -37.07
C ASN A 159 -11.07 0.23 -37.04
N SER A 160 -11.70 1.00 -37.93
CA SER A 160 -13.16 1.14 -37.98
C SER A 160 -13.88 -0.15 -38.37
N ASN A 161 -13.23 -1.02 -39.15
CA ASN A 161 -13.87 -2.20 -39.74
C ASN A 161 -13.85 -3.39 -38.78
N THR A 162 -12.74 -3.59 -38.07
CA THR A 162 -12.55 -4.71 -37.15
C THR A 162 -12.80 -4.32 -35.70
N ASN A 163 -12.96 -3.03 -35.41
CA ASN A 163 -13.02 -2.49 -34.06
C ASN A 163 -11.76 -2.85 -33.20
N THR A 164 -10.62 -3.11 -33.84
CA THR A 164 -9.35 -3.44 -33.17
C THR A 164 -8.43 -2.22 -33.05
N SER A 165 -7.41 -2.33 -32.21
CA SER A 165 -6.35 -1.31 -32.12
C SER A 165 -5.22 -1.63 -33.09
N ASP A 166 -4.94 -0.71 -34.02
CA ASP A 166 -3.81 -0.82 -34.96
C ASP A 166 -2.51 -0.25 -34.36
N GLY A 167 -2.59 0.34 -33.17
CA GLY A 167 -1.47 0.93 -32.47
C GLY A 167 -1.84 2.17 -31.67
N ALA A 168 -0.88 3.10 -31.55
CA ALA A 168 -1.05 4.32 -30.77
C ALA A 168 -0.26 5.49 -31.37
N VAL A 169 -0.77 6.69 -31.13
CA VAL A 169 -0.04 7.95 -31.34
C VAL A 169 0.56 8.39 -30.03
N LEU A 170 1.87 8.59 -30.04
CA LEU A 170 2.64 9.05 -28.90
C LEU A 170 3.25 10.43 -29.20
N GLU A 171 3.32 11.31 -28.22
CA GLU A 171 4.06 12.56 -28.33
C GLU A 171 5.47 12.37 -27.76
N GLN A 172 6.49 12.86 -28.46
CA GLN A 172 7.87 12.94 -27.99
C GLN A 172 8.50 14.24 -28.45
N SER A 173 8.93 15.08 -27.50
CA SER A 173 9.57 16.37 -27.77
C SER A 173 8.77 17.26 -28.73
N GLY A 174 7.46 17.35 -28.51
CA GLY A 174 6.54 18.16 -29.34
C GLY A 174 6.22 17.58 -30.71
N ARG A 175 6.63 16.33 -31.02
CA ARG A 175 6.29 15.64 -32.27
C ARG A 175 5.40 14.43 -32.01
N GLU A 176 4.37 14.26 -32.84
CA GLU A 176 3.58 13.02 -32.85
C GLU A 176 4.34 11.90 -33.58
N LEU A 177 4.35 10.73 -32.96
CA LEU A 177 4.94 9.49 -33.45
C LEU A 177 3.86 8.43 -33.50
N ILE A 178 3.71 7.80 -34.66
CA ILE A 178 2.77 6.70 -34.86
C ILE A 178 3.52 5.39 -34.61
N ILE A 179 3.07 4.62 -33.61
CA ILE A 179 3.53 3.25 -33.39
C ILE A 179 2.41 2.30 -33.79
N ARG A 180 2.64 1.52 -34.85
CA ARG A 180 1.75 0.43 -35.26
C ARG A 180 2.10 -0.86 -34.56
N THR A 181 1.08 -1.63 -34.19
CA THR A 181 1.22 -2.94 -33.54
C THR A 181 0.61 -4.02 -34.40
N ARG A 182 1.25 -5.19 -34.47
CA ARG A 182 0.72 -6.35 -35.22
C ARG A 182 -0.42 -7.07 -34.51
N LYS A 183 -0.54 -6.88 -33.19
CA LYS A 183 -1.47 -7.64 -32.34
C LYS A 183 -2.42 -6.70 -31.60
N SER A 184 -1.93 -5.99 -30.59
CA SER A 184 -2.73 -5.00 -29.87
C SER A 184 -1.85 -4.12 -28.96
N VAL A 185 -2.52 -3.26 -28.19
CA VAL A 185 -1.93 -2.35 -27.19
C VAL A 185 -2.45 -2.75 -25.80
N ILE A 186 -1.56 -2.92 -24.83
CA ILE A 186 -1.92 -3.07 -23.40
C ILE A 186 -1.79 -1.71 -22.72
N LEU A 187 -2.88 -1.23 -22.11
CA LEU A 187 -2.86 -0.03 -21.28
C LEU A 187 -2.61 -0.40 -19.81
N ALA A 188 -1.46 0.02 -19.29
CA ALA A 188 -1.04 -0.11 -17.89
C ALA A 188 -0.36 1.19 -17.42
N VAL A 189 -1.06 2.32 -17.57
CA VAL A 189 -0.50 3.68 -17.44
C VAL A 189 -0.78 4.32 -16.07
N GLY A 190 -1.34 3.56 -15.13
CA GLY A 190 -1.79 4.08 -13.84
C GLY A 190 -3.22 4.63 -13.88
N GLY A 191 -3.67 5.12 -12.74
CA GLY A 191 -4.99 5.75 -12.59
C GLY A 191 -4.93 7.27 -12.72
N PHE A 192 -6.01 7.95 -12.35
CA PHE A 192 -6.16 9.41 -12.47
C PHE A 192 -5.92 10.14 -11.14
N ALA A 193 -5.10 9.57 -10.27
CA ALA A 193 -4.96 10.03 -8.89
C ALA A 193 -4.53 11.50 -8.75
N TYR A 194 -3.73 11.98 -9.69
CA TYR A 194 -3.21 13.35 -9.74
C TYR A 194 -4.04 14.31 -10.62
N ASN A 195 -5.08 13.82 -11.30
CA ASN A 195 -5.94 14.65 -12.16
C ASN A 195 -7.10 15.20 -11.32
N LYS A 196 -7.06 16.50 -11.00
CA LYS A 196 -8.04 17.17 -10.14
C LYS A 196 -9.45 17.17 -10.75
N ASP A 197 -9.58 17.37 -12.06
CA ASP A 197 -10.87 17.45 -12.74
C ASP A 197 -11.57 16.08 -12.77
N MET A 198 -10.80 15.02 -13.08
CA MET A 198 -11.32 13.65 -13.00
C MET A 198 -11.65 13.25 -11.55
N ARG A 199 -10.88 13.72 -10.56
CA ARG A 199 -11.22 13.51 -9.14
C ARG A 199 -12.52 14.20 -8.77
N ALA A 200 -12.69 15.47 -9.14
CA ALA A 200 -13.92 16.21 -8.87
C ALA A 200 -15.14 15.52 -9.51
N THR A 201 -14.98 14.98 -10.71
CA THR A 201 -16.05 14.30 -11.45
C THR A 201 -16.38 12.92 -10.87
N TYR A 202 -15.37 12.07 -10.64
CA TYR A 202 -15.56 10.65 -10.32
C TYR A 202 -15.38 10.30 -8.83
N GLN A 203 -14.82 11.21 -8.04
CA GLN A 203 -14.57 11.04 -6.60
C GLN A 203 -14.80 12.37 -5.83
N PRO A 204 -15.99 13.00 -5.95
CA PRO A 204 -16.25 14.33 -5.38
C PRO A 204 -16.11 14.40 -3.86
N PHE A 205 -16.26 13.27 -3.15
CA PHE A 205 -16.11 13.18 -1.70
C PHE A 205 -14.64 13.07 -1.25
N PHE A 206 -13.70 12.89 -2.17
CA PHE A 206 -12.27 12.85 -1.85
C PHE A 206 -11.69 14.26 -1.85
N GLN A 207 -11.52 14.85 -0.67
CA GLN A 207 -10.77 16.09 -0.51
C GLN A 207 -9.28 15.78 -0.32
N ALA A 208 -8.54 15.74 -1.42
CA ALA A 208 -7.08 15.72 -1.35
C ALA A 208 -6.59 17.01 -0.69
N SER A 209 -5.64 16.92 0.25
CA SER A 209 -4.99 18.13 0.78
C SER A 209 -4.26 18.84 -0.36
N ASN A 210 -4.45 20.15 -0.49
CA ASN A 210 -3.58 20.99 -1.33
C ASN A 210 -2.20 21.22 -0.68
N GLU A 211 -2.07 20.86 0.61
CA GLU A 211 -0.80 20.86 1.33
C GLU A 211 0.16 19.83 0.75
N PRO A 212 1.47 20.14 0.64
CA PRO A 212 2.45 19.15 0.22
C PRO A 212 2.41 17.98 1.20
N ALA A 213 2.38 16.75 0.67
CA ALA A 213 2.43 15.53 1.48
C ALA A 213 3.81 15.43 2.18
N TYR A 214 3.96 16.13 3.30
CA TYR A 214 5.11 16.00 4.17
C TYR A 214 4.87 14.83 5.12
N GLY A 215 5.79 13.88 5.11
CA GLY A 215 5.95 12.97 6.23
C GLY A 215 5.42 11.56 6.01
N PHE A 216 6.33 10.63 6.33
CA PHE A 216 6.12 9.25 6.73
C PHE A 216 4.67 8.74 6.66
N PHE A 217 4.43 7.79 5.75
CA PHE A 217 3.23 6.96 5.76
C PHE A 217 3.12 6.27 7.13
N ILE A 218 2.24 6.76 8.03
CA ILE A 218 2.04 6.22 9.39
C ILE A 218 1.25 4.90 9.31
N LEU A 219 1.63 4.01 8.41
CA LEU A 219 0.91 2.75 8.23
C LEU A 219 1.13 1.83 9.43
N PHE A 220 2.39 1.71 9.87
CA PHE A 220 2.78 0.88 11.00
C PHE A 220 2.65 1.60 12.34
N GLY A 221 2.87 2.92 12.37
CA GLY A 221 2.85 3.70 13.61
C GLY A 221 1.49 3.71 14.32
N ARG A 222 0.37 3.68 13.59
CA ARG A 222 -0.99 3.71 14.16
C ARG A 222 -1.31 2.51 15.04
N ALA A 223 -0.65 1.37 14.80
CA ALA A 223 -0.86 0.17 15.60
C ALA A 223 -0.14 0.24 16.96
N ARG A 224 0.83 1.14 17.16
CA ARG A 224 1.53 1.28 18.43
C ARG A 224 0.60 1.80 19.55
N PRO A 225 0.90 1.51 20.83
CA PRO A 225 0.15 2.04 21.97
C PRO A 225 0.40 3.55 22.13
N HIS A 226 -0.30 4.21 23.08
CA HIS A 226 -0.15 5.63 23.40
C HIS A 226 -0.58 6.59 22.28
N LEU A 227 -1.57 6.17 21.49
CA LEU A 227 -2.10 6.91 20.35
C LEU A 227 -3.61 6.71 20.24
N ILE A 228 -4.36 7.76 19.93
CA ILE A 228 -5.75 7.67 19.44
C ILE A 228 -5.93 8.52 18.18
N ILE A 229 -6.96 8.22 17.39
CA ILE A 229 -7.41 9.07 16.29
C ILE A 229 -8.80 9.59 16.62
N VAL A 230 -8.97 10.91 16.55
CA VAL A 230 -10.25 11.58 16.78
C VAL A 230 -10.65 12.45 15.58
N ASP A 231 -11.95 12.60 15.37
CA ASP A 231 -12.50 13.52 14.37
C ASP A 231 -12.55 14.97 14.88
N SER A 232 -13.23 15.86 14.14
CA SER A 232 -13.42 17.26 14.53
C SER A 232 -14.25 17.44 15.81
N SER A 233 -15.10 16.46 16.16
CA SER A 233 -15.87 16.40 17.40
C SER A 233 -15.09 15.79 18.56
N VAL A 234 -13.79 15.51 18.38
CA VAL A 234 -12.88 14.91 19.37
C VAL A 234 -13.32 13.54 19.89
N GLU A 235 -14.10 12.81 19.08
CA GLU A 235 -14.52 11.45 19.36
C GLU A 235 -13.68 10.44 18.57
N ARG A 236 -13.41 9.27 19.19
CA ARG A 236 -12.86 8.13 18.47
C ARG A 236 -13.95 7.49 17.63
N PHE A 237 -13.70 7.31 16.34
CA PHE A 237 -14.66 6.75 15.39
C PHE A 237 -14.19 5.44 14.73
N MET A 238 -12.98 4.97 15.08
CA MET A 238 -12.38 3.81 14.41
C MET A 238 -11.38 3.06 15.30
N ASN A 239 -11.12 1.80 14.94
CA ASN A 239 -9.93 1.07 15.39
C ASN A 239 -8.70 1.62 14.66
N GLU A 240 -7.78 2.27 15.37
CA GLU A 240 -6.61 2.90 14.76
C GLU A 240 -5.62 1.88 14.17
N ALA A 241 -5.60 0.65 14.67
CA ALA A 241 -4.70 -0.42 14.22
C ALA A 241 -5.19 -1.16 12.96
N GLN A 242 -6.43 -0.92 12.52
CA GLN A 242 -7.02 -1.61 11.38
C GLN A 242 -6.44 -1.16 10.02
N SER A 243 -6.80 -1.88 8.96
CA SER A 243 -6.42 -1.57 7.58
C SER A 243 -6.84 -0.13 7.18
N TYR A 244 -6.00 0.53 6.38
CA TYR A 244 -6.02 1.98 6.10
C TYR A 244 -7.06 2.42 5.05
N ILE A 245 -8.20 1.73 4.97
CA ILE A 245 -9.27 1.99 3.99
C ILE A 245 -10.42 2.79 4.64
N TYR A 246 -10.14 3.95 5.22
CA TYR A 246 -11.18 4.79 5.80
C TYR A 246 -11.05 6.25 5.36
N ALA A 247 -12.20 6.89 5.14
CA ALA A 247 -12.33 8.26 4.68
C ALA A 247 -12.94 9.10 5.81
N ALA A 248 -12.10 9.74 6.62
CA ALA A 248 -12.49 10.81 7.52
C ALA A 248 -11.64 12.06 7.20
N ILE A 249 -12.23 13.25 7.22
CA ILE A 249 -11.61 14.48 6.72
C ILE A 249 -11.88 15.67 7.65
N PRO A 250 -10.84 16.43 8.06
CA PRO A 250 -9.54 15.96 8.56
C PRO A 250 -9.69 15.36 9.97
N VAL A 251 -8.69 14.59 10.41
CA VAL A 251 -8.66 13.96 11.75
C VAL A 251 -7.40 14.35 12.51
N TRP A 252 -7.44 14.19 13.83
CA TRP A 252 -6.31 14.42 14.71
C TRP A 252 -5.80 13.09 15.26
N ILE A 253 -4.52 12.79 15.04
CA ILE A 253 -3.81 11.83 15.88
C ILE A 253 -3.44 12.54 17.17
N ILE A 254 -3.80 11.95 18.30
CA ILE A 254 -3.39 12.43 19.63
C ILE A 254 -2.46 11.39 20.24
N VAL A 255 -1.29 11.84 20.67
CA VAL A 255 -0.23 11.00 21.28
C VAL A 255 0.40 11.70 22.47
N ASP A 256 1.20 10.97 23.23
CA ASP A 256 2.01 11.52 24.30
C ASP A 256 3.51 11.23 24.09
N SER A 257 4.35 11.62 25.05
CA SER A 257 5.80 11.47 24.95
C SER A 257 6.28 10.01 24.91
N GLN A 258 5.45 9.04 25.32
CA GLN A 258 5.77 7.62 25.23
C GLN A 258 5.78 7.13 23.79
N PHE A 259 4.95 7.75 22.92
CA PHE A 259 4.89 7.45 21.50
C PHE A 259 6.07 8.08 20.72
N ILE A 260 6.32 9.38 20.94
CA ILE A 260 7.36 10.13 20.23
C ILE A 260 8.69 10.02 20.99
N ARG A 261 9.42 8.90 20.81
CA ARG A 261 10.77 8.74 21.38
C ARG A 261 11.86 9.50 20.61
N GLU A 262 11.61 9.89 19.35
CA GLU A 262 12.53 10.69 18.52
C GLU A 262 11.85 11.98 18.06
N ARG A 263 12.37 13.15 18.47
CA ARG A 263 11.88 14.52 18.19
C ARG A 263 11.98 14.96 16.70
N ALA A 264 11.93 14.05 15.74
CA ALA A 264 12.25 14.34 14.34
C ALA A 264 11.01 14.63 13.47
N ILE A 265 10.06 15.42 13.95
CA ILE A 265 8.89 15.84 13.16
C ILE A 265 8.68 17.35 13.33
N ASP A 266 9.57 18.14 12.74
CA ASP A 266 9.35 19.57 12.51
C ASP A 266 8.70 19.74 11.13
N THR A 267 7.39 19.50 11.05
CA THR A 267 6.66 19.47 9.76
C THR A 267 5.53 20.49 9.67
N GLY A 268 5.35 21.37 10.67
CA GLY A 268 4.22 22.30 10.72
C GLY A 268 2.85 21.64 10.95
N PHE A 269 2.78 20.30 11.01
CA PHE A 269 1.56 19.52 11.29
C PHE A 269 1.53 18.94 12.71
N LEU A 270 2.63 19.09 13.47
CA LEU A 270 2.76 18.62 14.84
C LEU A 270 2.54 19.81 15.79
N PHE A 271 1.54 19.69 16.65
CA PHE A 271 1.26 20.63 17.73
C PHE A 271 1.64 19.99 19.05
N GLU A 272 2.29 20.73 19.94
CA GLU A 272 2.73 20.27 21.26
C GLU A 272 2.02 21.06 22.36
N GLY A 273 1.61 20.38 23.42
CA GLY A 273 1.12 21.01 24.65
C GLY A 273 1.60 20.24 25.88
N ARG A 274 1.91 20.94 26.97
CA ARG A 274 2.32 20.31 28.24
C ARG A 274 1.14 19.65 28.96
N THR A 275 -0.08 20.05 28.61
CA THR A 275 -1.33 19.46 29.12
C THR A 275 -2.30 19.21 27.98
N ILE A 276 -3.29 18.33 28.19
CA ILE A 276 -4.39 18.11 27.23
C ILE A 276 -5.18 19.40 26.98
N LEU A 277 -5.34 20.23 28.02
CA LEU A 277 -6.02 21.52 27.92
C LEU A 277 -5.27 22.46 26.96
N GLU A 278 -3.96 22.62 27.17
CA GLU A 278 -3.11 23.46 26.32
C GLU A 278 -3.12 22.93 24.88
N LEU A 279 -2.96 21.61 24.70
CA LEU A 279 -2.99 21.00 23.37
C LEU A 279 -4.32 21.26 22.65
N ALA A 280 -5.45 21.04 23.33
CA ALA A 280 -6.78 21.27 22.78
C ALA A 280 -7.03 22.73 22.40
N GLN A 281 -6.52 23.68 23.20
CA GLN A 281 -6.57 25.11 22.88
C GLN A 281 -5.74 25.45 21.65
N ILE A 282 -4.52 24.91 21.56
CA ILE A 282 -3.61 25.14 20.41
C ILE A 282 -4.22 24.63 19.10
N VAL A 283 -4.82 23.44 19.11
CA VAL A 283 -5.45 22.88 17.90
C VAL A 283 -6.86 23.41 17.62
N GLY A 284 -7.46 24.12 18.58
CA GLY A 284 -8.81 24.70 18.46
C GLY A 284 -9.94 23.67 18.50
N VAL A 285 -9.84 22.65 19.37
CA VAL A 285 -10.88 21.62 19.54
C VAL A 285 -11.56 21.69 20.91
N ASN A 286 -12.67 20.96 21.09
CA ASN A 286 -13.43 20.96 22.34
C ASN A 286 -12.60 20.37 23.50
N VAL A 287 -12.20 21.22 24.45
CA VAL A 287 -11.34 20.82 25.60
C VAL A 287 -12.00 19.76 26.49
N PRO A 288 -13.25 19.92 26.98
CA PRO A 288 -13.88 18.89 27.83
C PRO A 288 -14.03 17.55 27.12
N GLY A 289 -14.42 17.57 25.85
CA GLY A 289 -14.62 16.39 25.01
C GLY A 289 -13.33 15.63 24.76
N LEU A 290 -12.22 16.32 24.42
CA LEU A 290 -10.94 15.66 24.19
C LEU A 290 -10.45 14.98 25.48
N ASN A 291 -10.58 15.67 26.61
CA ASN A 291 -10.23 15.12 27.91
C ASN A 291 -11.08 13.88 28.25
N ALA A 292 -12.40 13.93 28.03
CA ALA A 292 -13.30 12.80 28.25
C ALA A 292 -12.94 11.59 27.37
N THR A 293 -12.65 11.82 26.09
CA THR A 293 -12.23 10.77 25.15
C THR A 293 -10.93 10.09 25.60
N ILE A 294 -9.93 10.87 26.03
CA ILE A 294 -8.65 10.35 26.52
C ILE A 294 -8.83 9.57 27.82
N LEU A 295 -9.63 10.09 28.77
CA LEU A 295 -9.91 9.39 30.03
C LEU A 295 -10.60 8.04 29.80
N ARG A 296 -11.61 8.00 28.92
CA ARG A 296 -12.31 6.77 28.54
C ARG A 296 -11.34 5.77 27.90
N PHE A 297 -10.53 6.22 26.95
CA PHE A 297 -9.51 5.37 26.32
C PHE A 297 -8.50 4.83 27.34
N ASN A 298 -7.99 5.68 28.24
CA ASN A 298 -7.03 5.28 29.26
C ASN A 298 -7.61 4.23 30.22
N GLN A 299 -8.90 4.33 30.57
CA GLN A 299 -9.56 3.31 31.37
C GLN A 299 -9.56 1.97 30.63
N MET A 300 -9.95 1.94 29.36
CA MET A 300 -9.93 0.73 28.52
C MET A 300 -8.52 0.17 28.32
N ALA A 301 -7.52 1.03 28.14
CA ALA A 301 -6.13 0.65 27.99
C ALA A 301 -5.58 -0.06 29.25
N ARG A 302 -5.86 0.48 30.45
CA ARG A 302 -5.48 -0.17 31.72
C ARG A 302 -6.17 -1.53 31.93
N HIS A 303 -7.42 -1.67 31.49
CA HIS A 303 -8.13 -2.96 31.51
C HIS A 303 -7.69 -3.91 30.39
N GLY A 304 -6.92 -3.43 29.41
CA GLY A 304 -6.43 -4.24 28.30
C GLY A 304 -7.51 -4.61 27.28
N LYS A 305 -8.61 -3.84 27.17
CA LYS A 305 -9.67 -4.10 26.20
C LYS A 305 -10.34 -2.81 25.76
N ASP A 306 -10.23 -2.51 24.46
CA ASP A 306 -10.96 -1.43 23.82
C ASP A 306 -12.40 -1.89 23.53
N LEU A 307 -13.34 -1.45 24.35
CA LEU A 307 -14.76 -1.78 24.22
C LEU A 307 -15.44 -0.97 23.12
N ASP A 308 -14.86 0.15 22.69
CA ASP A 308 -15.46 1.03 21.70
C ASP A 308 -15.21 0.52 20.28
N HIS A 309 -13.95 0.17 19.97
CA HIS A 309 -13.54 -0.15 18.60
C HIS A 309 -12.79 -1.48 18.46
N ASN A 310 -12.66 -2.27 19.54
CA ASN A 310 -11.97 -3.56 19.53
C ASN A 310 -10.51 -3.51 19.03
N ARG A 311 -9.81 -2.38 19.27
CA ARG A 311 -8.39 -2.24 18.91
C ARG A 311 -7.51 -3.27 19.60
N GLY A 312 -6.66 -3.92 18.81
CA GLY A 312 -5.83 -5.02 19.30
C GLY A 312 -6.63 -6.31 19.51
N GLY A 313 -7.87 -6.39 19.03
CA GLY A 313 -8.73 -7.55 19.17
C GLY A 313 -8.36 -8.73 18.25
N ASN A 314 -7.59 -8.48 17.19
CA ASN A 314 -7.27 -9.47 16.17
C ASN A 314 -5.74 -9.54 15.88
N ALA A 315 -5.32 -10.53 15.10
CA ALA A 315 -3.91 -10.76 14.79
C ALA A 315 -3.28 -9.68 13.91
N TYR A 316 -4.06 -9.05 13.02
CA TYR A 316 -3.59 -7.98 12.14
C TYR A 316 -3.20 -6.76 12.96
N ASP A 317 -4.08 -6.31 13.87
CA ASP A 317 -3.82 -5.18 14.76
C ASP A 317 -2.52 -5.39 15.54
N ARG A 318 -2.39 -6.57 16.16
CA ARG A 318 -1.26 -6.91 17.06
C ARG A 318 0.08 -7.03 16.34
N GLN A 319 0.10 -7.20 15.02
CA GLN A 319 1.32 -7.42 14.24
C GLN A 319 2.34 -6.28 14.40
N PHE A 320 1.86 -5.04 14.55
CA PHE A 320 2.71 -3.84 14.66
C PHE A 320 2.57 -3.13 16.01
N GLY A 321 1.93 -3.77 16.99
CA GLY A 321 1.88 -3.27 18.37
C GLY A 321 3.23 -3.36 19.07
N ASP A 322 3.36 -2.69 20.22
CA ASP A 322 4.56 -2.76 21.05
C ASP A 322 4.51 -4.01 21.95
N PRO A 323 5.38 -5.02 21.75
CA PRO A 323 5.33 -6.26 22.52
C PRO A 323 5.56 -6.08 24.03
N LEU A 324 6.19 -4.97 24.43
CA LEU A 324 6.45 -4.61 25.83
C LEU A 324 5.20 -4.02 26.50
N CYS A 325 4.24 -3.53 25.71
CA CYS A 325 2.96 -3.07 26.21
C CYS A 325 2.03 -4.28 26.45
N LYS A 326 1.56 -4.43 27.70
CA LYS A 326 0.74 -5.56 28.15
C LYS A 326 -0.58 -5.04 28.74
N PRO A 327 -1.68 -5.83 28.67
CA PRO A 327 -1.76 -7.17 28.07
C PRO A 327 -1.90 -7.15 26.55
N ILE A 328 -2.38 -6.05 25.98
CA ILE A 328 -2.57 -5.88 24.52
C ILE A 328 -1.50 -4.91 23.98
N PRO A 329 -0.70 -5.31 22.98
CA PRO A 329 0.45 -4.53 22.51
C PRO A 329 0.06 -3.21 21.82
N ASN A 330 -1.23 -3.03 21.51
CA ASN A 330 -1.76 -1.84 20.83
C ASN A 330 -2.38 -0.81 21.80
N LEU A 331 -2.52 -1.14 23.08
CA LEU A 331 -3.28 -0.35 24.05
C LEU A 331 -2.38 0.11 25.20
N GLY A 332 -2.01 1.39 25.17
CA GLY A 332 -1.27 2.05 26.25
C GLY A 332 -1.86 3.43 26.51
N THR A 333 -1.84 3.85 27.77
CA THR A 333 -2.43 5.11 28.23
C THR A 333 -1.74 6.32 27.61
N ILE A 334 -2.51 7.39 27.38
CA ILE A 334 -2.04 8.71 26.96
C ILE A 334 -2.10 9.60 28.20
N GLU A 335 -1.00 9.71 28.93
CA GLU A 335 -0.94 10.41 30.22
C GLU A 335 0.42 11.05 30.53
N SER A 336 1.43 10.82 29.68
CA SER A 336 2.79 11.31 29.89
C SER A 336 3.08 12.54 29.03
N ALA A 337 3.03 13.73 29.64
CA ALA A 337 3.42 14.96 28.97
C ALA A 337 4.86 14.91 28.39
N PRO A 338 5.20 15.73 27.37
CA PRO A 338 4.27 16.55 26.57
C PRO A 338 3.31 15.69 25.72
N PHE A 339 2.17 16.29 25.39
CA PHE A 339 1.16 15.73 24.51
C PHE A 339 1.28 16.36 23.13
N PHE A 340 0.91 15.60 22.11
CA PHE A 340 1.02 16.05 20.73
C PHE A 340 -0.24 15.74 19.94
N ALA A 341 -0.55 16.63 19.00
CA ALA A 341 -1.60 16.45 18.01
C ALA A 341 -1.01 16.56 16.61
N LEU A 342 -1.31 15.59 15.75
CA LEU A 342 -0.93 15.59 14.34
C LEU A 342 -2.18 15.68 13.48
N LYS A 343 -2.26 16.71 12.63
CA LYS A 343 -3.37 16.84 11.67
C LYS A 343 -3.14 15.90 10.51
N ILE A 344 -4.14 15.05 10.21
CA ILE A 344 -4.07 14.09 9.12
C ILE A 344 -5.21 14.31 8.13
N PHE A 345 -4.83 14.21 6.85
CA PHE A 345 -5.72 14.24 5.72
C PHE A 345 -5.80 12.85 5.08
N PRO A 346 -6.94 12.48 4.48
CA PRO A 346 -7.01 11.26 3.69
C PRO A 346 -6.03 11.34 2.52
N GLY A 347 -5.23 10.29 2.36
CA GLY A 347 -4.35 10.09 1.21
C GLY A 347 -4.72 8.81 0.48
N ASP A 348 -4.09 8.59 -0.67
CA ASP A 348 -4.25 7.35 -1.42
C ASP A 348 -2.94 6.88 -2.07
N LEU A 349 -2.94 5.61 -2.49
CA LEU A 349 -1.84 4.96 -3.20
C LEU A 349 -2.12 4.85 -4.71
N GLY A 350 -3.04 5.66 -5.23
CA GLY A 350 -3.58 5.60 -6.56
C GLY A 350 -5.08 5.25 -6.59
N THR A 351 -5.76 5.69 -7.64
CA THR A 351 -7.16 5.31 -7.91
C THR A 351 -7.25 3.88 -8.44
N LYS A 352 -8.39 3.22 -8.20
CA LYS A 352 -8.65 1.83 -8.61
C LYS A 352 -9.94 1.63 -9.43
N GLY A 353 -10.60 2.72 -9.81
CA GLY A 353 -11.61 2.72 -10.87
C GLY A 353 -10.95 2.96 -12.22
N GLY A 354 -11.58 2.50 -13.31
CA GLY A 354 -11.00 2.67 -14.64
C GLY A 354 -11.72 1.86 -15.73
N LEU A 355 -10.98 1.60 -16.80
CA LEU A 355 -11.44 0.88 -17.98
C LEU A 355 -11.36 -0.64 -17.80
N TYR A 356 -11.68 -1.41 -18.84
CA TYR A 356 -11.22 -2.78 -18.95
C TYR A 356 -9.79 -2.79 -19.48
N ALA A 357 -8.81 -2.70 -18.57
CA ALA A 357 -7.38 -2.56 -18.88
C ALA A 357 -6.51 -3.32 -17.86
N ALA A 358 -5.24 -2.95 -17.72
CA ALA A 358 -4.34 -3.48 -16.70
C ALA A 358 -3.89 -2.41 -15.68
N GLY A 359 -3.52 -2.86 -14.49
CA GLY A 359 -3.14 -1.98 -13.38
C GLY A 359 -4.22 -1.00 -12.96
N ASN A 360 -3.82 0.16 -12.42
CA ASN A 360 -4.75 1.19 -11.97
C ASN A 360 -5.47 1.91 -13.12
N SER A 361 -5.12 1.60 -14.38
CA SER A 361 -5.94 2.01 -15.53
C SER A 361 -7.20 1.15 -15.66
N SER A 362 -7.20 -0.01 -15.01
CA SER A 362 -8.32 -0.95 -14.97
C SER A 362 -9.25 -0.63 -13.81
N SER A 363 -10.55 -0.83 -13.99
CA SER A 363 -11.45 -1.00 -12.86
C SER A 363 -11.07 -2.28 -12.11
N SER A 364 -10.84 -2.14 -10.81
CA SER A 364 -10.23 -3.19 -10.00
C SER A 364 -11.21 -4.31 -9.67
N VAL A 365 -10.70 -5.55 -9.63
CA VAL A 365 -11.49 -6.74 -9.25
C VAL A 365 -11.91 -6.70 -7.79
N ILE A 366 -11.10 -6.08 -6.93
CA ILE A 366 -11.36 -5.94 -5.50
C ILE A 366 -12.32 -4.78 -5.17
N GLY A 367 -12.99 -4.20 -6.17
CA GLY A 367 -14.08 -3.25 -5.98
C GLY A 367 -13.77 -2.15 -4.96
N ARG A 368 -14.61 -2.02 -3.92
CA ARG A 368 -14.45 -1.03 -2.84
C ARG A 368 -13.45 -1.42 -1.76
N THR A 369 -12.98 -2.67 -1.71
CA THR A 369 -12.12 -3.17 -0.64
C THR A 369 -10.64 -3.25 -1.02
N TYR A 370 -9.79 -3.64 -0.07
CA TYR A 370 -8.37 -3.90 -0.28
C TYR A 370 -8.04 -5.25 0.35
N ALA A 371 -7.97 -6.27 -0.51
CA ALA A 371 -8.01 -7.67 -0.10
C ALA A 371 -6.74 -8.18 0.59
N GLY A 372 -5.65 -7.42 0.51
CA GLY A 372 -4.37 -7.85 1.05
C GLY A 372 -3.25 -6.92 0.63
N VAL A 373 -2.11 -7.06 1.30
CA VAL A 373 -0.92 -6.24 1.07
C VAL A 373 -0.52 -6.30 -0.40
N ALA A 374 -0.51 -5.15 -1.08
CA ALA A 374 -0.17 -5.04 -2.50
C ALA A 374 -1.06 -5.85 -3.45
N SER A 375 -2.30 -6.16 -3.04
CA SER A 375 -3.32 -6.80 -3.90
C SER A 375 -3.56 -6.04 -5.21
N THR A 376 -3.48 -4.70 -5.20
CA THR A 376 -3.61 -3.87 -6.41
C THR A 376 -2.51 -4.14 -7.43
N LEU A 377 -1.26 -4.34 -6.99
CA LEU A 377 -0.14 -4.64 -7.87
C LEU A 377 -0.19 -6.09 -8.36
N ALA A 378 -0.61 -7.02 -7.50
CA ALA A 378 -0.83 -8.41 -7.90
C ALA A 378 -1.85 -8.51 -9.04
N LEU A 379 -3.02 -7.86 -8.88
CA LEU A 379 -4.03 -7.76 -9.94
C LEU A 379 -3.48 -7.11 -11.21
N ALA A 380 -2.73 -6.01 -11.06
CA ALA A 380 -2.10 -5.34 -12.19
C ALA A 380 -1.25 -6.30 -13.03
N MET A 381 -0.41 -7.08 -12.36
CA MET A 381 0.49 -8.03 -13.00
C MET A 381 -0.27 -9.21 -13.60
N THR A 382 -1.24 -9.79 -12.87
CA THR A 382 -2.01 -10.93 -13.35
C THR A 382 -2.82 -10.60 -14.61
N PHE A 383 -3.52 -9.47 -14.64
CA PHE A 383 -4.30 -9.09 -15.82
C PHE A 383 -3.42 -8.60 -16.98
N ALA A 384 -2.27 -7.99 -16.71
CA ALA A 384 -1.29 -7.69 -17.76
C ALA A 384 -0.70 -8.97 -18.37
N PHE A 385 -0.41 -9.97 -17.53
CA PHE A 385 0.08 -11.28 -17.96
C PHE A 385 -0.97 -12.01 -18.82
N LEU A 386 -2.21 -12.10 -18.34
CA LEU A 386 -3.32 -12.71 -19.10
C LEU A 386 -3.55 -12.00 -20.44
N ALA A 387 -3.46 -10.67 -20.48
CA ALA A 387 -3.57 -9.93 -21.73
C ALA A 387 -2.42 -10.28 -22.69
N ALA A 388 -1.19 -10.40 -22.20
CA ALA A 388 -0.03 -10.77 -23.01
C ALA A 388 -0.14 -12.21 -23.54
N GLU A 389 -0.60 -13.17 -22.73
CA GLU A 389 -0.84 -14.56 -23.14
C GLU A 389 -1.96 -14.66 -24.19
N HIS A 390 -3.04 -13.90 -24.00
CA HIS A 390 -4.12 -13.83 -24.99
C HIS A 390 -3.62 -13.25 -26.32
N MET A 391 -2.80 -12.20 -26.27
CA MET A 391 -2.18 -11.63 -27.47
C MET A 391 -1.18 -12.60 -28.11
N SER A 392 -0.42 -13.36 -27.33
CA SER A 392 0.59 -14.27 -27.88
C SER A 392 -0.05 -15.42 -28.64
N GLY A 393 -1.28 -15.81 -28.27
CA GLY A 393 -1.97 -17.00 -28.75
C GLY A 393 -1.65 -18.23 -27.90
N ALA A 394 -0.88 -18.08 -26.81
CA ALA A 394 -0.44 -19.18 -25.96
C ALA A 394 -1.60 -19.86 -25.21
N ASN A 395 -2.72 -19.16 -25.01
CA ASN A 395 -3.94 -19.73 -24.39
C ASN A 395 -4.82 -20.53 -25.36
N GLN A 396 -4.46 -20.62 -26.65
CA GLN A 396 -5.22 -21.31 -27.69
C GLN A 396 -4.58 -22.65 -28.12
N ALA A 397 -3.52 -23.09 -27.42
CA ALA A 397 -2.83 -24.36 -27.63
C ALA A 397 -3.01 -25.25 -26.41
#